data_AF-A0A8H7I552-F1
#
_entry.id   AF-A0A8H7I552-F1
#
_cell.length_a   1.000
_cell.length_b   1.000
_cell.length_c   1.000
_cell.angle_alpha   90.00
_cell.angle_beta   90.00
_cell.angle_gamma   90.00
#
_symmetry.space_group_name_H-M   'P 1'
#
loop_
_entity.id
_entity.type
_entity.pdbx_description
1 polymer ?
#
loop_
_entity_poly.entity_id
_entity_poly.type
_entity_poly.pdbx_seq_one_letter_code
_entity_poly.pdbx_strand_id
1 'polypeptide(L)'
;MLRNLTLDDYSPFIQYDSSWVDANITTDDRMNYQNSTFRHTNIYDAKATITFRGSGLYIYGAKRTDHGLYQIAVNNEPPMAGNGYSSGSNIYQTLLFGRSNLRNQPNTVALQNIPDSGRSWLDIDYVVITYETDTDTSEFVDIDSGKFTYSSEWDTEIMSGYRTSVPHVTRTAGATATLDFQGSEITLYGRTGPNFGMFRVQVDNQEALTLNATRENSYPPTVLYTTNGLSAGKHTITLTNLEANKALAVDYATCIPHAGCLAYLYWDGTYVAGVSIATKVYRPCQGRKMYQSTTNGTITTRTYRSAAIKFSLLLDSPSPADAFHKRAQELCFRETWYWRGTAPATSKYSVGV
;
A
#
# COMPACT_ATOMS: atom_id res chain seq x y z
N MET A 1 -1.13 12.72 5.87
CA MET A 1 0.32 13.03 5.93
C MET A 1 1.00 12.48 4.69
N LEU A 2 2.23 12.89 4.39
CA LEU A 2 2.98 12.34 3.25
C LEU A 2 3.94 11.26 3.73
N ARG A 3 3.96 10.13 3.04
CA ARG A 3 4.87 9.01 3.28
C ARG A 3 5.67 8.72 2.01
N ASN A 4 6.91 8.28 2.21
CA ASN A 4 7.76 7.75 1.16
C ASN A 4 7.88 6.24 1.29
N LEU A 5 7.76 5.54 0.17
CA LEU A 5 8.09 4.12 0.03
C LEU A 5 9.24 3.99 -0.96
N THR A 6 10.32 3.36 -0.53
CA THR A 6 11.44 3.02 -1.40
C THR A 6 11.25 1.60 -1.94
N LEU A 7 11.33 1.46 -3.25
CA LEU A 7 11.37 0.21 -3.98
C LEU A 7 12.78 0.05 -4.54
N ASP A 8 13.44 -1.04 -4.19
CA ASP A 8 14.76 -1.34 -4.74
C ASP A 8 14.68 -1.81 -6.20
N ASP A 9 15.80 -1.77 -6.93
CA ASP A 9 15.89 -2.19 -8.34
C ASP A 9 15.39 -3.62 -8.60
N TYR A 10 15.48 -4.49 -7.61
CA TYR A 10 15.02 -5.88 -7.70
C TYR A 10 13.55 -6.06 -7.30
N SER A 11 12.81 -5.02 -6.91
CA SER A 11 11.37 -5.14 -6.65
C SER A 11 10.61 -5.46 -7.95
N PRO A 12 9.71 -6.46 -7.97
CA PRO A 12 8.87 -6.78 -9.12
C PRO A 12 7.78 -5.73 -9.37
N PHE A 13 7.59 -4.77 -8.44
CA PHE A 13 6.72 -3.62 -8.64
C PHE A 13 7.28 -2.63 -9.67
N ILE A 14 8.59 -2.69 -9.94
CA ILE A 14 9.22 -2.06 -11.11
C ILE A 14 9.17 -3.09 -12.25
N GLN A 15 8.36 -2.82 -13.26
CA GLN A 15 8.16 -3.70 -14.41
C GLN A 15 9.19 -3.41 -15.49
N TYR A 16 10.25 -4.19 -15.50
CA TYR A 16 11.24 -4.19 -16.55
C TYR A 16 10.80 -5.08 -17.71
N ASP A 17 11.09 -4.67 -18.94
CA ASP A 17 11.10 -5.62 -20.06
C ASP A 17 12.32 -6.56 -20.00
N SER A 18 12.42 -7.47 -20.97
CA SER A 18 13.46 -8.51 -20.99
C SER A 18 14.88 -8.00 -21.28
N SER A 19 15.06 -6.71 -21.56
CA SER A 19 16.36 -6.12 -21.90
C SER A 19 17.11 -5.54 -20.71
N TRP A 20 16.55 -5.63 -19.50
CA TRP A 20 17.17 -5.20 -18.26
C TRP A 20 17.68 -6.38 -17.45
N VAL A 21 18.92 -6.28 -16.96
CA VAL A 21 19.60 -7.33 -16.20
C VAL A 21 20.15 -6.80 -14.88
N ASP A 22 20.23 -7.65 -13.86
CA ASP A 22 20.94 -7.32 -12.62
C ASP A 22 22.41 -6.98 -12.90
N ALA A 23 22.95 -6.07 -12.09
CA ALA A 23 24.38 -5.83 -12.03
C ALA A 23 25.16 -7.11 -11.71
N ASN A 24 26.32 -7.27 -12.34
CA ASN A 24 27.21 -8.38 -12.10
C ASN A 24 27.92 -8.24 -10.75
N ILE A 25 27.86 -9.30 -9.95
CA ILE A 25 28.43 -9.37 -8.59
C ILE A 25 29.97 -9.38 -8.54
N THR A 26 30.67 -9.28 -9.66
CA THR A 26 32.15 -9.31 -9.69
C THR A 26 32.77 -8.17 -10.47
N THR A 27 32.11 -7.69 -11.52
CA THR A 27 32.68 -6.70 -12.43
C THR A 27 32.12 -5.30 -12.24
N ASP A 28 30.95 -5.17 -11.62
CA ASP A 28 30.25 -3.89 -11.58
C ASP A 28 30.52 -3.14 -10.28
N ASP A 29 30.49 -1.81 -10.36
CA ASP A 29 30.69 -0.86 -9.26
C ASP A 29 29.53 -0.84 -8.24
N ARG A 30 28.85 -1.98 -8.05
CA ARG A 30 27.59 -2.11 -7.29
C ARG A 30 27.69 -1.60 -5.86
N MET A 31 28.87 -1.65 -5.25
CA MET A 31 29.10 -1.18 -3.86
C MET A 31 28.76 0.30 -3.65
N ASN A 32 28.65 1.08 -4.72
CA ASN A 32 28.27 2.49 -4.67
C ASN A 32 26.75 2.73 -4.76
N TYR A 33 25.97 1.69 -5.04
CA TYR A 33 24.51 1.73 -5.17
C TYR A 33 23.82 1.32 -3.87
N GLN A 34 22.54 1.66 -3.73
CA GLN A 34 21.76 1.26 -2.58
C GLN A 34 21.73 -0.27 -2.48
N ASN A 35 21.90 -0.81 -1.27
CA ASN A 35 21.95 -2.26 -1.01
C ASN A 35 22.96 -3.05 -1.85
N SER A 36 23.93 -2.36 -2.45
CA SER A 36 24.91 -2.92 -3.37
C SER A 36 24.28 -3.63 -4.57
N THR A 37 23.17 -3.12 -5.10
CA THR A 37 22.44 -3.66 -6.27
C THR A 37 22.05 -2.55 -7.23
N PHE A 38 21.88 -2.89 -8.50
CA PHE A 38 21.23 -2.04 -9.49
C PHE A 38 20.83 -2.90 -10.69
N ARG A 39 19.89 -2.40 -11.49
CA ARG A 39 19.51 -3.02 -12.76
C ARG A 39 19.87 -2.09 -13.90
N HIS A 40 20.43 -2.63 -14.97
CA HIS A 40 20.88 -1.83 -16.10
C HIS A 40 20.44 -2.40 -17.44
N THR A 41 20.55 -1.57 -18.46
CA THR A 41 20.39 -1.95 -19.86
C THR A 41 21.33 -1.13 -20.74
N ASN A 42 21.71 -1.68 -21.89
CA ASN A 42 22.34 -0.95 -22.98
C ASN A 42 21.55 -1.03 -24.29
N ILE A 43 20.33 -1.54 -24.23
CA ILE A 43 19.50 -1.83 -25.39
C ILE A 43 18.65 -0.59 -25.72
N TYR A 44 18.62 -0.21 -27.00
CA TYR A 44 17.73 0.85 -27.48
C TYR A 44 16.27 0.46 -27.23
N ASP A 45 15.45 1.42 -26.78
CA ASP A 45 14.02 1.27 -26.51
C ASP A 45 13.66 0.46 -25.25
N ALA A 46 14.67 -0.09 -24.56
CA ALA A 46 14.54 -0.79 -23.28
C ALA A 46 13.76 0.04 -22.26
N LYS A 47 12.78 -0.57 -21.59
CA LYS A 47 11.78 0.12 -20.79
C LYS A 47 11.60 -0.47 -19.39
N ALA A 48 11.52 0.41 -18.40
CA ALA A 48 11.09 0.12 -17.04
C ALA A 48 9.84 0.94 -16.72
N THR A 49 8.78 0.31 -16.23
CA THR A 49 7.48 0.95 -15.97
C THR A 49 7.07 0.76 -14.51
N ILE A 50 6.61 1.83 -13.87
CA ILE A 50 6.06 1.82 -12.51
C ILE A 50 4.65 2.38 -12.57
N THR A 51 3.67 1.60 -12.15
CA THR A 51 2.29 2.04 -11.95
C THR A 51 1.98 2.09 -10.47
N PHE A 52 1.58 3.25 -9.96
CA PHE A 52 1.41 3.49 -8.53
C PHE A 52 0.28 4.48 -8.27
N ARG A 53 -0.31 4.42 -7.08
CA ARG A 53 -1.12 5.53 -6.56
C ARG A 53 -0.23 6.39 -5.64
N GLY A 54 -0.13 7.68 -5.94
CA GLY A 54 0.71 8.59 -5.15
C GLY A 54 0.76 10.00 -5.73
N SER A 55 1.34 10.90 -4.96
CA SER A 55 1.52 12.31 -5.30
C SER A 55 2.91 12.61 -5.88
N GLY A 56 3.83 11.66 -5.86
CA GLY A 56 5.11 11.79 -6.54
C GLY A 56 5.85 10.47 -6.74
N LEU A 57 6.80 10.48 -7.69
CA LEU A 57 7.72 9.39 -7.96
C LEU A 57 9.09 9.95 -8.35
N TYR A 58 10.13 9.32 -7.83
CA TYR A 58 11.53 9.71 -8.02
C TYR A 58 12.33 8.46 -8.38
N ILE A 59 13.07 8.51 -9.49
CA ILE A 59 13.92 7.42 -9.98
C ILE A 59 15.37 7.81 -9.72
N TYR A 60 16.09 6.94 -9.02
CA TYR A 60 17.51 7.07 -8.71
C TYR A 60 18.30 6.01 -9.48
N GLY A 61 19.52 6.37 -9.85
CA GLY A 61 20.47 5.53 -10.58
C GLY A 61 21.85 6.14 -10.51
N ALA A 62 22.64 5.95 -11.56
CA ALA A 62 23.93 6.58 -11.72
C ALA A 62 23.99 7.47 -12.96
N LYS A 63 24.87 8.47 -12.89
CA LYS A 63 25.37 9.17 -14.06
C LYS A 63 26.84 8.84 -14.30
N ARG A 64 27.15 8.25 -15.43
CA ARG A 64 28.48 7.67 -15.74
C ARG A 64 28.95 8.10 -17.13
N THR A 65 30.22 7.88 -17.43
CA THR A 65 30.82 8.31 -18.70
C THR A 65 30.28 7.55 -19.92
N ASP A 66 29.73 6.36 -19.70
CA ASP A 66 29.17 5.44 -20.69
C ASP A 66 27.63 5.43 -20.74
N HIS A 67 26.98 6.24 -19.88
CA HIS A 67 25.52 6.36 -19.82
C HIS A 67 24.98 7.34 -20.89
N GLY A 68 23.96 6.90 -21.60
CA GLY A 68 23.35 7.60 -22.74
C GLY A 68 22.20 8.53 -22.35
N LEU A 69 21.41 8.91 -23.36
CA LEU A 69 20.16 9.63 -23.14
C LEU A 69 19.05 8.65 -22.73
N TYR A 70 18.02 9.20 -22.10
CA TYR A 70 16.81 8.45 -21.77
C TYR A 70 15.59 9.33 -21.97
N GLN A 71 14.42 8.71 -22.01
CA GLN A 71 13.14 9.38 -22.02
C GLN A 71 12.28 8.95 -20.85
N ILE A 72 11.47 9.89 -20.35
CA ILE A 72 10.49 9.66 -19.29
C ILE A 72 9.11 9.99 -19.83
N ALA A 73 8.20 9.01 -19.81
CA ALA A 73 6.77 9.25 -20.02
C ALA A 73 6.05 9.21 -18.67
N VAL A 74 5.20 10.21 -18.41
CA VAL A 74 4.35 10.27 -17.21
C VAL A 74 2.90 10.30 -17.66
N ASN A 75 2.14 9.26 -17.31
CA ASN A 75 0.77 9.09 -17.75
C ASN A 75 0.65 9.25 -19.28
N ASN A 76 -0.17 10.20 -19.72
CA ASN A 76 -0.38 10.54 -21.14
C ASN A 76 0.31 11.86 -21.52
N GLU A 77 1.26 12.35 -20.72
CA GLU A 77 2.04 13.54 -21.04
C GLU A 77 3.10 13.24 -22.13
N PRO A 78 3.52 14.24 -22.93
CA PRO A 78 4.63 14.07 -23.88
C PRO A 78 5.91 13.60 -23.18
N PRO A 79 6.70 12.70 -23.79
CA PRO A 79 7.95 12.23 -23.21
C PRO A 79 8.95 13.37 -22.96
N MET A 80 9.60 13.33 -21.80
CA MET A 80 10.67 14.25 -21.42
C MET A 80 12.03 13.59 -21.64
N ALA A 81 12.97 14.30 -22.25
CA ALA A 81 14.33 13.82 -22.40
C ALA A 81 15.13 13.97 -21.09
N GLY A 82 16.01 13.02 -20.82
CA GLY A 82 16.99 13.06 -19.75
C GLY A 82 18.35 12.56 -20.24
N ASN A 83 19.37 12.78 -19.42
CA ASN A 83 20.75 12.47 -19.77
C ASN A 83 21.47 11.82 -18.58
N GLY A 84 21.89 10.56 -18.78
CA GLY A 84 22.62 9.77 -17.81
C GLY A 84 24.12 10.05 -17.81
N TYR A 85 24.63 10.86 -18.73
CA TYR A 85 26.06 11.10 -18.84
C TYR A 85 26.64 11.97 -17.71
N SER A 86 27.84 11.62 -17.26
CA SER A 86 28.73 12.47 -16.46
C SER A 86 30.13 12.50 -17.10
N SER A 87 30.66 13.68 -17.43
CA SER A 87 31.95 13.84 -18.12
C SER A 87 33.19 13.76 -17.22
N GLY A 88 32.98 13.76 -15.89
CA GLY A 88 34.05 13.71 -14.91
C GLY A 88 34.05 12.37 -14.18
N SER A 89 33.54 12.38 -12.96
CA SER A 89 33.39 11.18 -12.13
C SER A 89 32.01 10.55 -12.30
N ASN A 90 31.95 9.24 -12.10
CA ASN A 90 30.68 8.54 -11.92
C ASN A 90 29.98 9.08 -10.67
N ILE A 91 28.68 9.34 -10.78
CA ILE A 91 27.82 9.85 -9.71
C ILE A 91 26.76 8.80 -9.45
N TYR A 92 26.82 8.14 -8.30
CA TYR A 92 25.89 7.07 -7.91
C TYR A 92 24.77 7.62 -7.02
N GLN A 93 23.69 6.83 -6.85
CA GLN A 93 22.52 7.18 -6.03
C GLN A 93 21.96 8.58 -6.37
N THR A 94 22.01 8.96 -7.65
CA THR A 94 21.66 10.30 -8.12
C THR A 94 20.28 10.31 -8.76
N LEU A 95 19.55 11.43 -8.59
CA LEU A 95 18.21 11.60 -9.14
C LEU A 95 18.29 11.67 -10.67
N LEU A 96 17.71 10.68 -11.34
CA LEU A 96 17.54 10.67 -12.80
C LEU A 96 16.25 11.40 -13.21
N PHE A 97 15.19 11.20 -12.44
CA PHE A 97 13.90 11.83 -12.68
C PHE A 97 13.12 12.00 -11.38
N GLY A 98 12.43 13.13 -11.24
CA GLY A 98 11.54 13.38 -10.11
C GLY A 98 10.29 14.12 -10.55
N ARG A 99 9.13 13.65 -10.09
CA ARG A 99 7.85 14.33 -10.29
C ARG A 99 7.08 14.36 -8.98
N SER A 100 6.57 15.52 -8.63
CA SER A 100 5.70 15.76 -7.48
C SER A 100 4.38 16.38 -7.93
N ASN A 101 3.46 16.59 -6.98
CA ASN A 101 2.13 17.17 -7.21
C ASN A 101 1.30 16.41 -8.27
N LEU A 102 1.56 15.10 -8.42
CA LEU A 102 0.67 14.23 -9.15
C LEU A 102 -0.65 14.13 -8.39
N ARG A 103 -1.74 14.07 -9.13
CA ARG A 103 -3.04 13.85 -8.51
C ARG A 103 -3.06 12.43 -7.89
N ASN A 104 -3.77 12.27 -6.78
CA ASN A 104 -3.82 11.03 -6.00
C ASN A 104 -4.75 9.96 -6.63
N GLN A 105 -4.39 9.51 -7.84
CA GLN A 105 -5.01 8.38 -8.56
C GLN A 105 -3.92 7.44 -9.06
N PRO A 106 -4.25 6.31 -9.74
CA PRO A 106 -3.25 5.54 -10.45
C PRO A 106 -2.49 6.41 -11.46
N ASN A 107 -1.18 6.47 -11.32
CA ASN A 107 -0.24 7.12 -12.21
C ASN A 107 0.73 6.08 -12.74
N THR A 108 1.22 6.28 -13.96
CA THR A 108 2.24 5.45 -14.60
C THR A 108 3.42 6.31 -14.97
N VAL A 109 4.63 5.87 -14.63
CA VAL A 109 5.89 6.47 -15.10
C VAL A 109 6.68 5.38 -15.82
N ALA A 110 7.15 5.69 -17.02
CA ALA A 110 8.03 4.81 -17.78
C ALA A 110 9.36 5.50 -18.08
N LEU A 111 10.46 4.84 -17.74
CA LEU A 111 11.82 5.18 -18.14
C LEU A 111 12.20 4.34 -19.36
N GLN A 112 12.75 4.99 -20.38
CA GLN A 112 13.15 4.34 -21.62
C GLN A 112 14.58 4.72 -22.01
N ASN A 113 15.39 3.74 -22.37
CA ASN A 113 16.77 3.96 -22.82
C ASN A 113 16.81 4.44 -24.27
N ILE A 114 17.43 5.58 -24.52
CA ILE A 114 17.62 6.17 -25.85
C ILE A 114 19.13 6.42 -26.05
N PRO A 115 19.91 5.37 -26.34
CA PRO A 115 21.34 5.47 -26.58
C PRO A 115 21.71 6.61 -27.54
N ASP A 116 22.84 7.26 -27.28
CA ASP A 116 23.47 8.18 -28.22
C ASP A 116 24.86 7.69 -28.64
N SER A 117 25.51 8.42 -29.54
CA SER A 117 26.75 7.97 -30.16
C SER A 117 27.86 7.77 -29.13
N GLY A 118 28.16 6.52 -28.82
CA GLY A 118 29.23 6.11 -27.91
C GLY A 118 28.79 5.89 -26.45
N ARG A 119 27.51 6.07 -26.12
CA ARG A 119 26.97 5.86 -24.77
C ARG A 119 25.61 5.19 -24.83
N SER A 120 25.55 3.94 -24.38
CA SER A 120 24.37 3.10 -24.50
C SER A 120 23.72 2.76 -23.18
N TRP A 121 24.41 2.97 -22.06
CA TRP A 121 23.97 2.42 -20.77
C TRP A 121 22.96 3.33 -20.06
N LEU A 122 22.09 2.70 -19.29
CA LEU A 122 21.16 3.32 -18.37
C LEU A 122 20.92 2.34 -17.23
N ASP A 123 20.79 2.85 -16.00
CA ASP A 123 20.47 2.02 -14.85
C ASP A 123 19.37 2.63 -13.96
N ILE A 124 18.82 1.77 -13.11
CA ILE A 124 17.98 2.11 -11.97
C ILE A 124 18.61 1.46 -10.74
N ASP A 125 18.79 2.25 -9.70
CA ASP A 125 19.21 1.85 -8.36
C ASP A 125 17.96 1.61 -7.49
N TYR A 126 17.12 2.63 -7.34
CA TYR A 126 15.86 2.50 -6.62
C TYR A 126 14.86 3.56 -7.05
N VAL A 127 13.61 3.35 -6.67
CA VAL A 127 12.50 4.26 -6.89
C VAL A 127 11.90 4.67 -5.55
N VAL A 128 11.61 5.95 -5.37
CA VAL A 128 10.85 6.46 -4.22
C VAL A 128 9.48 6.90 -4.69
N ILE A 129 8.43 6.34 -4.10
CA ILE A 129 7.05 6.77 -4.30
C ILE A 129 6.63 7.60 -3.10
N THR A 130 6.13 8.81 -3.34
CA THR A 130 5.50 9.65 -2.33
C THR A 130 3.99 9.56 -2.46
N TYR A 131 3.29 9.31 -1.37
CA TYR A 131 1.82 9.25 -1.34
C TYR A 131 1.26 9.82 -0.03
N GLU A 132 -0.03 10.14 -0.06
CA GLU A 132 -0.76 10.55 1.12
C GLU A 132 -1.22 9.34 1.92
N THR A 133 -0.99 9.36 3.22
CA THR A 133 -1.46 8.34 4.17
C THR A 133 -2.27 8.96 5.31
N ASP A 134 -3.14 8.15 5.91
CA ASP A 134 -3.97 8.50 7.06
C ASP A 134 -3.16 8.61 8.36
N THR A 135 -2.17 7.75 8.54
CA THR A 135 -1.30 7.67 9.73
C THR A 135 0.07 7.09 9.38
N ASP A 136 1.12 7.49 10.11
CA ASP A 136 2.45 6.87 9.99
C ASP A 136 2.57 5.56 10.79
N THR A 137 1.54 5.19 11.54
CA THR A 137 1.53 3.93 12.28
C THR A 137 1.23 2.78 11.33
N SER A 138 2.15 1.83 11.24
CA SER A 138 1.92 0.57 10.51
C SER A 138 1.72 -0.59 11.47
N GLU A 139 0.80 -1.47 11.12
CA GLU A 139 0.67 -2.81 11.70
C GLU A 139 1.61 -3.75 10.97
N PHE A 140 2.45 -4.48 11.71
CA PHE A 140 3.20 -5.61 11.18
C PHE A 140 2.32 -6.86 11.21
N VAL A 141 2.22 -7.55 10.08
CA VAL A 141 1.48 -8.81 9.96
C VAL A 141 2.47 -9.91 9.65
N ASP A 142 2.71 -10.75 10.65
CA ASP A 142 3.52 -11.95 10.53
C ASP A 142 2.85 -12.98 9.62
N ILE A 143 3.64 -13.74 8.89
CA ILE A 143 3.19 -14.78 7.96
C ILE A 143 2.42 -15.90 8.67
N ASP A 144 2.74 -16.13 9.96
CA ASP A 144 2.13 -17.13 10.84
C ASP A 144 1.10 -16.52 11.80
N SER A 145 0.71 -15.25 11.60
CA SER A 145 -0.28 -14.56 12.47
C SER A 145 -1.70 -15.16 12.44
N GLY A 146 -1.95 -16.14 11.57
CA GLY A 146 -3.28 -16.67 11.28
C GLY A 146 -4.17 -15.75 10.44
N LYS A 147 -3.67 -14.56 10.03
CA LYS A 147 -4.35 -13.70 9.06
C LYS A 147 -4.08 -14.09 7.61
N PHE A 148 -2.98 -14.80 7.38
CA PHE A 148 -2.70 -15.43 6.10
C PHE A 148 -3.44 -16.76 5.99
N THR A 149 -3.97 -17.05 4.80
CA THR A 149 -4.55 -18.34 4.44
C THR A 149 -3.92 -18.81 3.14
N TYR A 150 -3.59 -20.09 3.08
CA TYR A 150 -2.91 -20.70 1.94
C TYR A 150 -3.78 -21.79 1.32
N SER A 151 -3.71 -21.95 0.01
CA SER A 151 -4.18 -23.16 -0.65
C SER A 151 -3.28 -24.36 -0.26
N SER A 152 -3.59 -25.55 -0.77
CA SER A 152 -2.64 -26.66 -0.74
C SER A 152 -1.31 -26.30 -1.41
N GLU A 153 -0.24 -27.03 -1.08
CA GLU A 153 1.09 -26.92 -1.70
C GLU A 153 1.83 -25.59 -1.40
N TRP A 154 1.65 -25.07 -0.18
CA TRP A 154 2.53 -24.05 0.42
C TRP A 154 3.31 -24.68 1.56
N ASP A 155 4.62 -24.49 1.54
CA ASP A 155 5.55 -25.00 2.54
C ASP A 155 6.33 -23.87 3.20
N THR A 156 6.80 -24.10 4.42
CA THR A 156 7.76 -23.23 5.09
C THR A 156 9.19 -23.61 4.71
N GLU A 157 10.02 -22.64 4.36
CA GLU A 157 11.45 -22.87 4.10
C GLU A 157 12.30 -22.02 5.05
N ILE A 158 13.26 -22.63 5.75
CA ILE A 158 14.23 -21.89 6.56
C ILE A 158 15.24 -21.23 5.64
N MET A 159 15.31 -19.90 5.67
CA MET A 159 16.20 -19.14 4.81
C MET A 159 16.80 -17.93 5.53
N SER A 160 18.04 -17.58 5.19
CA SER A 160 18.68 -16.37 5.68
C SER A 160 18.17 -15.11 4.96
N GLY A 161 18.26 -13.97 5.63
CA GLY A 161 17.93 -12.66 5.08
C GLY A 161 16.47 -12.22 5.31
N TYR A 162 15.56 -13.11 5.70
CA TYR A 162 14.17 -12.75 5.99
C TYR A 162 13.97 -12.18 7.38
N ARG A 163 12.88 -11.43 7.58
CA ARG A 163 12.58 -10.81 8.87
C ARG A 163 12.12 -11.83 9.92
N THR A 164 11.40 -12.87 9.51
CA THR A 164 10.92 -13.95 10.39
C THR A 164 11.74 -15.25 10.24
N SER A 165 12.70 -15.29 9.29
CA SER A 165 13.54 -16.45 8.93
C SER A 165 12.79 -17.69 8.39
N VAL A 166 11.46 -17.63 8.26
CA VAL A 166 10.61 -18.75 7.80
C VAL A 166 9.50 -18.25 6.84
N PRO A 167 9.86 -17.82 5.61
CA PRO A 167 8.85 -17.49 4.60
C PRO A 167 8.03 -18.72 4.20
N HIS A 168 6.82 -18.44 3.70
CA HIS A 168 5.98 -19.44 3.05
C HIS A 168 6.21 -19.41 1.54
N VAL A 169 6.40 -20.58 0.93
CA VAL A 169 6.80 -20.75 -0.46
C VAL A 169 5.88 -21.75 -1.16
N THR A 170 5.55 -21.49 -2.42
CA THR A 170 4.94 -22.48 -3.32
C THR A 170 5.68 -22.53 -4.64
N ARG A 171 5.70 -23.71 -5.27
CA ARG A 171 6.16 -23.92 -6.66
C ARG A 171 5.06 -24.45 -7.57
N THR A 172 3.83 -24.43 -7.07
CA THR A 172 2.66 -24.99 -7.75
C THR A 172 1.89 -23.88 -8.45
N ALA A 173 1.77 -23.97 -9.78
CA ALA A 173 0.96 -23.03 -10.53
C ALA A 173 -0.51 -23.08 -10.06
N GLY A 174 -1.12 -21.92 -9.89
CA GLY A 174 -2.49 -21.78 -9.39
C GLY A 174 -2.60 -21.80 -7.87
N ALA A 175 -1.55 -22.13 -7.11
CA ALA A 175 -1.56 -22.04 -5.66
C ALA A 175 -1.69 -20.57 -5.20
N THR A 176 -2.48 -20.34 -4.15
CA THR A 176 -2.84 -19.00 -3.68
C THR A 176 -2.49 -18.76 -2.22
N ALA A 177 -2.06 -17.54 -1.91
CA ALA A 177 -2.00 -17.02 -0.54
C ALA A 177 -2.92 -15.80 -0.44
N THR A 178 -3.75 -15.74 0.59
CA THR A 178 -4.62 -14.60 0.87
C THR A 178 -4.29 -13.99 2.22
N LEU A 179 -4.36 -12.67 2.33
CA LEU A 179 -4.26 -11.97 3.61
C LEU A 179 -5.45 -11.02 3.76
N ASP A 180 -6.21 -11.24 4.83
CA ASP A 180 -7.23 -10.31 5.28
C ASP A 180 -6.62 -9.23 6.17
N PHE A 181 -6.87 -7.97 5.82
CA PHE A 181 -6.40 -6.82 6.59
C PHE A 181 -7.47 -5.74 6.68
N GLN A 182 -7.27 -4.81 7.62
CA GLN A 182 -8.12 -3.65 7.80
C GLN A 182 -7.25 -2.41 7.75
N GLY A 183 -7.40 -1.60 6.71
CA GLY A 183 -6.52 -0.46 6.52
C GLY A 183 -6.65 0.20 5.17
N SER A 184 -6.06 1.38 5.05
CA SER A 184 -6.00 2.15 3.80
C SER A 184 -4.92 1.64 2.86
N GLU A 185 -3.97 0.85 3.36
CA GLU A 185 -2.75 0.49 2.63
C GLU A 185 -2.21 -0.85 3.06
N ILE A 186 -1.53 -1.52 2.13
CA ILE A 186 -0.79 -2.75 2.38
C ILE A 186 0.50 -2.76 1.55
N THR A 187 1.58 -3.21 2.16
CA THR A 187 2.83 -3.53 1.48
C THR A 187 3.21 -4.96 1.84
N LEU A 188 3.38 -5.79 0.81
CA LEU A 188 3.70 -7.20 0.92
C LEU A 188 5.19 -7.42 0.64
N TYR A 189 5.84 -8.17 1.51
CA TYR A 189 7.26 -8.50 1.43
C TYR A 189 7.45 -10.00 1.18
N GLY A 190 8.49 -10.33 0.41
CA GLY A 190 8.85 -11.70 0.08
C GLY A 190 10.23 -11.75 -0.54
N ARG A 191 10.45 -12.64 -1.52
CA ARG A 191 11.75 -12.80 -2.18
C ARG A 191 11.62 -12.81 -3.69
N THR A 192 12.64 -12.29 -4.33
CA THR A 192 12.91 -12.46 -5.75
C THR A 192 14.21 -13.24 -5.97
N GLY A 193 14.32 -13.92 -7.10
CA GLY A 193 15.52 -14.69 -7.42
C GLY A 193 15.44 -15.58 -8.67
N PRO A 194 16.49 -16.37 -8.97
CA PRO A 194 16.59 -17.10 -10.25
C PRO A 194 15.53 -18.17 -10.45
N ASN A 195 15.11 -18.77 -9.34
CA ASN A 195 14.14 -19.85 -9.31
C ASN A 195 12.70 -19.35 -9.05
N PHE A 196 12.48 -18.03 -9.04
CA PHE A 196 11.17 -17.42 -8.88
C PHE A 196 10.53 -17.17 -10.24
N GLY A 197 9.24 -16.82 -10.26
CA GLY A 197 8.48 -16.64 -11.49
C GLY A 197 7.40 -15.56 -11.40
N MET A 198 6.53 -15.58 -12.41
CA MET A 198 5.36 -14.74 -12.52
C MET A 198 4.34 -15.09 -11.44
N PHE A 199 3.78 -14.05 -10.83
CA PHE A 199 2.67 -14.17 -9.90
C PHE A 199 1.63 -13.10 -10.21
N ARG A 200 0.38 -13.42 -9.90
CA ARG A 200 -0.72 -12.47 -9.95
C ARG A 200 -1.00 -11.95 -8.54
N VAL A 201 -1.28 -10.66 -8.44
CA VAL A 201 -1.74 -10.01 -7.21
C VAL A 201 -3.06 -9.29 -7.47
N GLN A 202 -4.01 -9.42 -6.56
CA GLN A 202 -5.31 -8.75 -6.63
C GLN A 202 -5.72 -8.31 -5.24
N VAL A 203 -6.22 -7.07 -5.10
CA VAL A 203 -6.80 -6.57 -3.85
C VAL A 203 -8.30 -6.39 -4.06
N ASP A 204 -9.10 -7.09 -3.27
CA ASP A 204 -10.55 -7.20 -3.42
C ASP A 204 -10.96 -7.53 -4.86
N ASN A 205 -11.84 -6.72 -5.46
CA ASN A 205 -12.29 -6.82 -6.85
C ASN A 205 -11.58 -5.82 -7.77
N GLN A 206 -10.45 -5.25 -7.35
CA GLN A 206 -9.65 -4.38 -8.22
C GLN A 206 -9.02 -5.20 -9.35
N GLU A 207 -8.53 -4.51 -10.38
CA GLU A 207 -7.82 -5.13 -11.49
C GLU A 207 -6.60 -5.91 -10.97
N ALA A 208 -6.47 -7.16 -11.41
CA ALA A 208 -5.35 -8.00 -11.03
C ALA A 208 -4.10 -7.63 -11.82
N LEU A 209 -2.95 -7.59 -11.15
CA LEU A 209 -1.66 -7.31 -11.77
C LEU A 209 -0.83 -8.58 -11.87
N THR A 210 -0.16 -8.77 -13.00
CA THR A 210 0.85 -9.82 -13.16
C THR A 210 2.23 -9.20 -12.97
N LEU A 211 3.00 -9.74 -12.04
CA LEU A 211 4.32 -9.28 -11.63
C LEU A 211 5.33 -10.42 -11.75
N ASN A 212 6.62 -10.10 -11.94
CA ASN A 212 7.66 -11.10 -12.16
C ASN A 212 8.72 -11.08 -11.07
N ALA A 213 8.75 -12.11 -10.22
CA ALA A 213 9.73 -12.25 -9.15
C ALA A 213 11.09 -12.83 -9.60
N THR A 214 11.26 -13.15 -10.89
CA THR A 214 12.52 -13.66 -11.45
C THR A 214 13.61 -12.60 -11.40
N ARG A 215 14.76 -12.94 -10.82
CA ARG A 215 15.98 -12.10 -10.77
C ARG A 215 17.22 -12.96 -10.94
N GLU A 216 18.33 -12.40 -11.42
CA GLU A 216 19.58 -13.14 -11.61
C GLU A 216 20.27 -13.45 -10.28
N ASN A 217 20.00 -12.66 -9.24
CA ASN A 217 20.42 -12.95 -7.87
C ASN A 217 19.24 -13.01 -6.90
N SER A 218 19.52 -13.52 -5.69
CA SER A 218 18.53 -13.70 -4.64
C SER A 218 18.43 -12.50 -3.72
N TYR A 219 17.23 -11.95 -3.53
CA TYR A 219 17.00 -10.75 -2.71
C TYR A 219 15.84 -10.92 -1.69
N PRO A 220 16.15 -11.37 -0.45
CA PRO A 220 15.20 -11.38 0.67
C PRO A 220 15.53 -10.33 1.78
N PRO A 221 14.51 -9.67 2.38
CA PRO A 221 13.17 -9.50 1.86
C PRO A 221 13.13 -8.35 0.84
N THR A 222 12.17 -8.38 -0.09
CA THR A 222 11.89 -7.26 -1.01
C THR A 222 10.39 -6.95 -1.03
N VAL A 223 10.05 -5.72 -1.37
CA VAL A 223 8.65 -5.34 -1.62
C VAL A 223 8.19 -6.04 -2.89
N LEU A 224 7.30 -7.02 -2.76
CA LEU A 224 6.68 -7.69 -3.90
C LEU A 224 5.53 -6.85 -4.49
N TYR A 225 4.76 -6.22 -3.62
CA TYR A 225 3.61 -5.42 -4.01
C TYR A 225 3.27 -4.38 -2.95
N THR A 226 2.71 -3.25 -3.39
CA THR A 226 2.13 -2.25 -2.49
C THR A 226 0.89 -1.62 -3.11
N THR A 227 -0.05 -1.22 -2.28
CA THR A 227 -1.16 -0.36 -2.67
C THR A 227 -1.60 0.53 -1.51
N ASN A 228 -2.18 1.68 -1.84
CA ASN A 228 -2.68 2.66 -0.89
C ASN A 228 -4.01 3.26 -1.37
N GLY A 229 -4.58 4.16 -0.54
CA GLY A 229 -5.84 4.84 -0.86
C GLY A 229 -7.03 3.89 -0.93
N LEU A 230 -6.96 2.74 -0.24
CA LEU A 230 -8.08 1.83 -0.08
C LEU A 230 -9.17 2.49 0.77
N SER A 231 -10.41 2.07 0.55
CA SER A 231 -11.57 2.57 1.29
C SER A 231 -11.58 2.04 2.73
N ALA A 232 -12.25 2.74 3.66
CA ALA A 232 -12.43 2.18 5.00
C ALA A 232 -13.15 0.83 4.99
N GLY A 233 -12.52 -0.21 5.52
CA GLY A 233 -13.12 -1.54 5.61
C GLY A 233 -12.12 -2.67 5.80
N LYS A 234 -12.64 -3.89 5.68
CA LYS A 234 -11.85 -5.10 5.49
C LYS A 234 -11.49 -5.23 4.01
N HIS A 235 -10.27 -5.64 3.77
CA HIS A 235 -9.71 -5.91 2.46
C HIS A 235 -9.07 -7.28 2.45
N THR A 236 -9.02 -7.87 1.26
CA THR A 236 -8.31 -9.13 1.03
C THR A 236 -7.34 -8.94 -0.12
N ILE A 237 -6.05 -9.16 0.13
CA ILE A 237 -5.07 -9.33 -0.94
C ILE A 237 -4.96 -10.82 -1.26
N THR A 238 -5.00 -11.16 -2.54
CA THR A 238 -4.80 -12.52 -3.06
C THR A 238 -3.58 -12.54 -3.96
N LEU A 239 -2.67 -13.47 -3.69
CA LEU A 239 -1.52 -13.81 -4.53
C LEU A 239 -1.78 -15.15 -5.20
N THR A 240 -1.37 -15.31 -6.45
CA THR A 240 -1.45 -16.57 -7.18
C THR A 240 -0.15 -16.83 -7.91
N ASN A 241 0.49 -17.97 -7.68
CA ASN A 241 1.62 -18.38 -8.50
C ASN A 241 1.12 -18.72 -9.92
N LEU A 242 1.77 -18.20 -10.96
CA LEU A 242 1.35 -18.43 -12.35
C LEU A 242 2.22 -19.47 -13.06
N GLU A 243 3.34 -19.89 -12.48
CA GLU A 243 4.32 -20.74 -13.15
C GLU A 243 4.66 -21.99 -12.33
N ALA A 244 4.55 -23.16 -12.96
CA ALA A 244 4.91 -24.42 -12.34
C ALA A 244 6.43 -24.54 -12.21
N ASN A 245 6.90 -25.09 -11.09
CA ASN A 245 8.33 -25.23 -10.75
C ASN A 245 9.08 -23.91 -10.51
N LYS A 246 8.41 -22.76 -10.63
CA LYS A 246 8.92 -21.46 -10.24
C LYS A 246 8.33 -21.06 -8.89
N ALA A 247 9.18 -20.55 -8.02
CA ALA A 247 8.82 -20.19 -6.66
C ALA A 247 8.05 -18.85 -6.60
N LEU A 248 7.08 -18.80 -5.70
CA LEU A 248 6.53 -17.58 -5.12
C LEU A 248 6.71 -17.68 -3.61
N ALA A 249 7.35 -16.70 -2.98
CA ALA A 249 7.57 -16.69 -1.52
C ALA A 249 7.07 -15.39 -0.88
N VAL A 250 6.43 -15.53 0.28
CA VAL A 250 5.92 -14.41 1.09
C VAL A 250 6.53 -14.49 2.49
N ASP A 251 7.01 -13.36 3.01
CA ASP A 251 7.68 -13.25 4.32
C ASP A 251 6.82 -12.53 5.37
N TYR A 252 6.27 -11.37 5.03
CA TYR A 252 5.37 -10.63 5.92
C TYR A 252 4.61 -9.55 5.15
N ALA A 253 3.65 -8.92 5.80
CA ALA A 253 3.05 -7.69 5.32
C ALA A 253 3.15 -6.57 6.34
N THR A 254 3.05 -5.34 5.87
CA THR A 254 2.73 -4.19 6.71
C THR A 254 1.46 -3.54 6.20
N CYS A 255 0.57 -3.19 7.11
CA CYS A 255 -0.71 -2.56 6.78
C CYS A 255 -0.80 -1.22 7.50
N ILE A 256 -1.34 -0.20 6.86
CA ILE A 256 -1.67 1.06 7.56
C ILE A 256 -3.16 1.02 7.90
N PRO A 257 -3.54 0.97 9.18
CA PRO A 257 -4.94 1.06 9.56
C PRO A 257 -5.47 2.46 9.21
N HIS A 258 -6.75 2.56 8.85
CA HIS A 258 -7.39 3.86 8.75
C HIS A 258 -7.25 4.62 10.07
N ALA A 259 -6.92 5.91 9.99
CA ALA A 259 -6.88 6.77 11.16
C ALA A 259 -8.31 6.87 11.77
N GLY A 260 -8.62 5.99 12.71
CA GLY A 260 -9.81 6.11 13.56
C GLY A 260 -11.06 5.32 13.17
N CYS A 261 -10.97 4.06 12.74
CA CYS A 261 -12.09 3.12 12.93
C CYS A 261 -11.93 2.26 14.20
N LEU A 262 -11.37 2.83 15.27
CA LEU A 262 -11.46 2.24 16.60
C LEU A 262 -12.65 2.88 17.33
N ALA A 263 -13.79 2.21 17.33
CA ALA A 263 -14.87 2.52 18.26
C ALA A 263 -14.57 1.83 19.59
N TYR A 264 -14.21 2.60 20.62
CA TYR A 264 -14.16 2.09 21.98
C TYR A 264 -15.52 2.34 22.64
N LEU A 265 -16.10 1.29 23.21
CA LEU A 265 -17.21 1.39 24.15
C LEU A 265 -16.59 1.37 25.55
N TYR A 266 -16.85 2.40 26.35
CA TYR A 266 -16.53 2.38 27.77
C TYR A 266 -17.77 2.73 28.58
N TRP A 267 -17.95 2.01 29.68
CA TRP A 267 -19.02 2.26 30.62
C TRP A 267 -18.66 3.50 31.44
N ASP A 268 -19.55 4.51 31.46
CA ASP A 268 -19.24 5.83 32.03
C ASP A 268 -19.70 6.00 33.49
N GLY A 269 -20.20 4.94 34.12
CA GLY A 269 -20.62 5.01 35.52
C GLY A 269 -22.07 5.45 35.74
N THR A 270 -22.78 5.86 34.69
CA THR A 270 -24.04 6.59 34.87
C THR A 270 -25.26 5.68 34.80
N TYR A 271 -26.10 5.75 35.83
CA TYR A 271 -27.43 5.13 35.88
C TYR A 271 -28.49 6.23 35.92
N VAL A 272 -29.49 6.12 35.04
CA VAL A 272 -30.70 6.96 35.11
C VAL A 272 -31.90 6.03 35.07
N ALA A 273 -32.78 6.12 36.06
CA ALA A 273 -34.02 5.35 36.17
C ALA A 273 -33.87 3.82 35.99
N GLY A 274 -32.76 3.23 36.48
CA GLY A 274 -32.52 1.77 36.42
C GLY A 274 -31.92 1.25 35.11
N VAL A 275 -31.56 2.14 34.17
CA VAL A 275 -30.93 1.76 32.88
C VAL A 275 -29.44 2.08 32.91
N SER A 276 -28.61 1.14 32.45
CA SER A 276 -27.18 1.37 32.24
C SER A 276 -26.95 2.20 30.99
N ILE A 277 -26.27 3.34 31.12
CA ILE A 277 -25.88 4.17 29.99
C ILE A 277 -24.48 3.75 29.54
N ALA A 278 -24.33 3.41 28.26
CA ALA A 278 -23.02 3.18 27.64
C ALA A 278 -22.76 4.30 26.63
N THR A 279 -21.62 4.97 26.76
CA THR A 279 -21.21 6.01 25.83
C THR A 279 -20.30 5.39 24.76
N LYS A 280 -20.73 5.42 23.50
CA LYS A 280 -19.88 5.05 22.34
C LYS A 280 -19.18 6.31 21.84
N VAL A 281 -17.85 6.30 21.81
CA VAL A 281 -17.07 7.40 21.23
C VAL A 281 -16.49 6.98 19.88
N TYR A 282 -16.96 7.64 18.83
CA TYR A 282 -16.31 7.60 17.51
C TYR A 282 -15.26 8.69 17.43
N ARG A 283 -14.04 8.35 17.02
CA ARG A 283 -13.09 9.35 16.50
C ARG A 283 -13.29 9.40 14.99
N PRO A 284 -13.94 10.43 14.42
CA PRO A 284 -14.08 10.51 12.97
C PRO A 284 -12.70 10.60 12.32
N CYS A 285 -12.54 9.93 11.17
CA CYS A 285 -11.36 9.98 10.33
C CYS A 285 -10.90 11.43 10.15
N GLN A 286 -9.62 11.71 10.38
CA GLN A 286 -9.08 13.02 10.03
C GLN A 286 -9.24 13.22 8.51
N GLY A 287 -9.96 14.28 8.09
CA GLY A 287 -9.98 14.73 6.69
C GLY A 287 -11.34 14.84 6.01
N ARG A 288 -12.45 14.34 6.58
CA ARG A 288 -13.78 14.55 5.97
C ARG A 288 -14.49 15.77 6.55
N LYS A 289 -14.87 16.73 5.70
CA LYS A 289 -15.80 17.82 6.04
C LYS A 289 -17.21 17.25 6.15
N MET A 290 -17.90 17.47 7.26
CA MET A 290 -19.34 17.19 7.38
C MET A 290 -20.14 18.47 7.14
N TYR A 291 -21.22 18.36 6.36
CA TYR A 291 -22.15 19.45 6.08
C TYR A 291 -23.36 19.31 6.99
N GLN A 292 -23.72 20.39 7.69
CA GLN A 292 -24.93 20.44 8.51
C GLN A 292 -25.88 21.47 7.90
N SER A 293 -27.10 21.04 7.55
CA SER A 293 -28.20 21.93 7.23
C SER A 293 -28.89 22.33 8.53
N THR A 294 -29.09 23.63 8.73
CA THR A 294 -29.99 24.15 9.76
C THR A 294 -31.32 24.56 9.13
N THR A 295 -32.39 24.44 9.93
CA THR A 295 -33.73 24.93 9.60
C THR A 295 -33.66 26.44 9.41
N ASN A 296 -33.64 26.85 8.13
CA ASN A 296 -33.66 28.21 7.53
C ASN A 296 -32.70 28.39 6.34
N GLY A 297 -32.04 27.32 5.87
CA GLY A 297 -31.44 27.31 4.52
C GLY A 297 -30.01 27.85 4.40
N THR A 298 -29.34 28.19 5.49
CA THR A 298 -27.93 28.63 5.46
C THR A 298 -27.00 27.43 5.68
N ILE A 299 -26.23 27.05 4.65
CA ILE A 299 -25.16 26.05 4.78
C ILE A 299 -24.00 26.69 5.55
N THR A 300 -23.69 26.15 6.73
CA THR A 300 -22.57 26.64 7.54
C THR A 300 -21.42 25.63 7.50
N THR A 301 -20.25 26.03 7.02
CA THR A 301 -19.05 25.19 7.02
C THR A 301 -18.43 25.19 8.42
N ARG A 302 -18.36 24.04 9.10
CA ARG A 302 -17.56 23.88 10.33
C ARG A 302 -16.48 22.82 10.11
N THR A 303 -15.23 23.21 10.34
CA THR A 303 -14.09 22.31 10.37
C THR A 303 -13.96 21.77 11.80
N TYR A 304 -14.38 20.52 12.04
CA TYR A 304 -14.14 19.87 13.32
C TYR A 304 -12.77 19.20 13.29
N ARG A 305 -11.79 19.75 14.01
CA ARG A 305 -10.61 18.97 14.41
C ARG A 305 -11.06 18.10 15.58
N SER A 306 -11.24 16.80 15.33
CA SER A 306 -11.59 15.74 16.30
C SER A 306 -12.79 16.05 17.20
N ALA A 307 -14.01 15.72 16.76
CA ALA A 307 -15.16 15.68 17.65
C ALA A 307 -15.58 14.22 17.91
N ALA A 308 -15.60 13.82 19.18
CA ALA A 308 -16.26 12.59 19.61
C ALA A 308 -17.76 12.71 19.33
N ILE A 309 -18.34 11.82 18.51
CA ILE A 309 -19.79 11.74 18.36
C ILE A 309 -20.32 10.88 19.52
N LYS A 310 -21.13 11.48 20.42
CA LYS A 310 -21.85 10.76 21.48
C LYS A 310 -23.15 10.19 20.92
N PHE A 311 -23.36 8.89 21.05
CA PHE A 311 -24.67 8.26 20.94
C PHE A 311 -25.02 7.63 22.28
N SER A 312 -26.22 7.91 22.80
CA SER A 312 -26.79 7.23 23.96
C SER A 312 -27.77 6.18 23.46
N LEU A 313 -27.49 4.91 23.72
CA LEU A 313 -28.40 3.80 23.46
C LEU A 313 -29.10 3.41 24.77
N LEU A 314 -30.44 3.44 24.78
CA LEU A 314 -31.24 2.81 25.82
C LEU A 314 -31.29 1.31 25.52
N LEU A 315 -30.82 0.47 26.44
CA LEU A 315 -30.87 -0.99 26.32
C LEU A 315 -31.87 -1.55 27.34
N ASP A 316 -33.00 -2.07 26.85
CA ASP A 316 -33.95 -2.82 27.67
C ASP A 316 -33.51 -4.30 27.74
N SER A 317 -32.59 -4.65 28.65
CA SER A 317 -32.53 -6.02 29.20
C SER A 317 -31.61 -6.14 30.44
N PRO A 318 -31.92 -7.04 31.39
CA PRO A 318 -31.20 -7.16 32.66
C PRO A 318 -30.00 -8.13 32.62
N SER A 319 -29.24 -8.23 31.52
CA SER A 319 -27.90 -8.85 31.59
C SER A 319 -26.89 -8.28 30.56
N PRO A 320 -25.70 -7.79 30.98
CA PRO A 320 -25.02 -6.72 30.24
C PRO A 320 -23.81 -7.15 29.39
N ALA A 321 -23.36 -8.42 29.42
CA ALA A 321 -22.05 -8.78 28.86
C ALA A 321 -22.11 -9.53 27.51
N ASP A 322 -22.90 -10.60 27.40
CA ASP A 322 -22.77 -11.53 26.26
C ASP A 322 -23.63 -11.16 25.05
N ALA A 323 -24.80 -10.54 25.26
CA ALA A 323 -25.61 -9.97 24.16
C ALA A 323 -24.97 -8.69 23.57
N PHE A 324 -24.07 -8.05 24.32
CA PHE A 324 -23.43 -6.78 24.01
C PHE A 324 -22.29 -6.94 22.99
N HIS A 325 -21.56 -8.05 23.04
CA HIS A 325 -20.40 -8.30 22.16
C HIS A 325 -20.82 -8.65 20.71
N LYS A 326 -21.88 -9.45 20.53
CA LYS A 326 -22.33 -9.89 19.18
C LYS A 326 -22.97 -8.77 18.36
N ARG A 327 -23.84 -7.94 18.96
CA ARG A 327 -24.54 -6.86 18.23
C ARG A 327 -23.64 -5.65 17.90
N ALA A 328 -22.62 -5.39 18.71
CA ALA A 328 -21.69 -4.28 18.49
C ALA A 328 -20.74 -4.53 17.30
N GLN A 329 -20.40 -5.80 17.03
CA GLN A 329 -19.68 -6.17 15.82
C GLN A 329 -20.57 -5.97 14.58
N GLU A 330 -21.82 -6.45 14.59
CA GLU A 330 -22.76 -6.35 13.45
C GLU A 330 -23.11 -4.90 13.05
N LEU A 331 -23.22 -3.97 14.01
CA LEU A 331 -23.56 -2.56 13.76
C LEU A 331 -22.41 -1.72 13.17
N CYS A 332 -21.16 -2.21 13.18
CA CYS A 332 -20.08 -1.59 12.40
C CYS A 332 -20.17 -1.92 10.89
N PHE A 333 -21.03 -2.87 10.49
CA PHE A 333 -21.08 -3.39 9.12
C PHE A 333 -22.26 -2.89 8.27
N ARG A 334 -23.22 -2.13 8.81
CA ARG A 334 -24.40 -1.70 8.05
C ARG A 334 -24.64 -0.19 8.13
N GLU A 335 -24.45 0.43 6.97
CA GLU A 335 -25.18 1.58 6.42
C GLU A 335 -24.64 3.00 6.61
N THR A 336 -24.37 3.61 5.45
CA THR A 336 -24.56 5.03 5.14
C THR A 336 -25.93 5.52 5.60
N TRP A 337 -25.96 6.51 6.48
CA TRP A 337 -27.21 7.20 6.82
C TRP A 337 -27.39 8.45 5.94
N TYR A 338 -28.39 8.43 5.05
CA TYR A 338 -29.03 9.63 4.51
C TYR A 338 -30.23 9.98 5.39
N TRP A 339 -30.28 11.21 5.92
CA TRP A 339 -31.41 11.67 6.73
C TRP A 339 -32.52 12.23 5.84
N ARG A 340 -33.65 11.52 5.75
CA ARG A 340 -34.95 12.07 5.36
C ARG A 340 -35.97 11.61 6.41
N GLY A 341 -36.60 12.55 7.11
CA GLY A 341 -37.68 12.21 8.01
C GLY A 341 -38.27 13.41 8.75
N THR A 342 -39.25 14.06 8.11
CA THR A 342 -40.32 14.76 8.83
C THR A 342 -41.17 13.75 9.59
N ALA A 343 -41.42 13.95 10.89
CA ALA A 343 -42.51 13.26 11.60
C ALA A 343 -43.14 14.14 12.70
N PRO A 344 -44.46 14.02 12.94
CA PRO A 344 -45.24 14.95 13.74
C PRO A 344 -45.48 14.50 15.20
N ALA A 345 -45.68 15.52 16.05
CA ALA A 345 -46.54 15.66 17.24
C ALA A 345 -46.72 14.54 18.29
N THR A 346 -46.67 15.03 19.55
CA THR A 346 -47.25 14.55 20.82
C THR A 346 -46.45 13.52 21.64
N SER A 347 -45.83 13.97 22.73
CA SER A 347 -46.45 14.06 24.06
C SER A 347 -45.47 14.68 25.08
N LYS A 348 -46.04 15.32 26.10
CA LYS A 348 -45.44 16.17 27.14
C LYS A 348 -44.48 15.38 28.06
N TYR A 349 -43.49 16.03 28.68
CA TYR A 349 -43.32 16.17 30.14
C TYR A 349 -42.21 17.19 30.47
N SER A 350 -42.32 17.74 31.68
CA SER A 350 -41.91 19.06 32.17
C SER A 350 -40.43 19.24 32.54
N VAL A 351 -39.96 20.48 32.39
CA VAL A 351 -38.69 21.00 32.90
C VAL A 351 -38.87 21.44 34.36
N GLY A 352 -37.99 20.94 35.25
CA GLY A 352 -37.71 21.55 36.55
C GLY A 352 -36.34 22.23 36.47
N VAL A 353 -36.27 23.43 37.04
CA VAL A 353 -35.26 24.50 36.89
C VAL A 353 -33.81 24.04 37.03
#